data_AF-A0A953T9M3-F1
#
_entry.id   AF-A0A953T9M3-F1
#
_cell.length_a   1.000
_cell.length_b   1.000
_cell.length_c   1.000
_cell.angle_alpha   90.00
_cell.angle_beta   90.00
_cell.angle_gamma   90.00
#
_symmetry.space_group_name_H-M   'P 1'
#
loop_
_entity.id
_entity.type
_entity.pdbx_description
1 polymer ?
#
loop_
_entity_poly.entity_id
_entity_poly.type
_entity_poly.pdbx_seq_one_letter_code
_entity_poly.pdbx_strand_id
1 'polypeptide(L)'
;PYELTEKCRKLEKCELEQPSKSSSSYIVVHDVALSNAKDSDNACTTVIKLKPRPNGTYFKEVVYIKTHNGVTLQEQRDFLRELVHIKFPNTEKLVIDMRGNGEGLPYLFYETWEYVDPKTKKVIEFPPLVLDDDEEGKKLKGAIPLIRGIAATNSFNNTMYTYMKSCFEDGSVRLLIPSTEVDSQFKENNLTPEEYAVFIETDLLIEELANITQTISGSGNIIYDRLVKTMKRDRATSLGYGLAYVNELEVNNKHNLYQDDYENMLKGMLEYLIV
;
A
#
# COMPACT_ATOMS: atom_id res chain seq x y z
N PRO A 1 2.73 2.30 21.35
CA PRO A 1 2.71 1.82 19.95
C PRO A 1 2.28 0.35 19.82
N TYR A 2 2.95 -0.57 20.53
CA TYR A 2 2.66 -2.01 20.46
C TYR A 2 1.21 -2.38 20.85
N GLU A 3 0.73 -1.94 22.02
CA GLU A 3 -0.66 -2.20 22.46
C GLU A 3 -1.73 -1.66 21.48
N LEU A 4 -1.38 -0.65 20.70
CA LEU A 4 -2.26 -0.04 19.72
C LEU A 4 -2.33 -0.91 18.45
N THR A 5 -1.18 -1.31 17.93
CA THR A 5 -1.06 -2.10 16.71
C THR A 5 -1.55 -3.53 16.91
N GLU A 6 -1.34 -4.10 18.10
CA GLU A 6 -1.77 -5.47 18.43
C GLU A 6 -3.29 -5.63 18.37
N LYS A 7 -4.05 -4.63 18.85
CA LYS A 7 -5.52 -4.62 18.76
C LYS A 7 -6.05 -4.58 17.34
N CYS A 8 -5.21 -4.25 16.36
CA CYS A 8 -5.58 -4.21 14.94
C CYS A 8 -5.30 -5.53 14.21
N ARG A 9 -4.68 -6.52 14.87
CA ARG A 9 -4.44 -7.87 14.34
C ARG A 9 -5.72 -8.69 14.38
N LYS A 10 -6.48 -8.68 13.28
CA LYS A 10 -7.84 -9.26 13.19
C LYS A 10 -8.07 -10.13 11.96
N LEU A 11 -7.12 -10.18 11.04
CA LEU A 11 -7.26 -10.90 9.78
C LEU A 11 -6.70 -12.32 9.94
N GLU A 12 -7.57 -13.32 9.83
CA GLU A 12 -7.19 -14.74 9.96
C GLU A 12 -6.55 -15.31 8.68
N LYS A 13 -6.65 -14.59 7.56
CA LYS A 13 -6.18 -15.04 6.24
C LYS A 13 -5.45 -13.92 5.52
N CYS A 14 -4.29 -14.26 4.95
CA CYS A 14 -3.61 -13.45 3.97
C CYS A 14 -4.21 -13.65 2.56
N GLU A 15 -3.81 -12.82 1.61
CA GLU A 15 -4.13 -12.97 0.19
C GLU A 15 -2.81 -13.00 -0.60
N LEU A 16 -2.47 -14.14 -1.22
CA LEU A 16 -1.37 -14.20 -2.19
C LEU A 16 -1.79 -13.74 -3.60
N GLU A 17 -3.10 -13.82 -3.84
CA GLU A 17 -3.82 -13.27 -4.98
C GLU A 17 -5.21 -12.86 -4.53
N GLN A 18 -5.82 -11.90 -5.23
CA GLN A 18 -7.17 -11.48 -4.93
C GLN A 18 -8.14 -12.66 -5.09
N PRO A 19 -9.17 -12.78 -4.22
CA PRO A 19 -10.17 -13.82 -4.36
C PRO A 19 -10.86 -13.78 -5.73
N SER A 20 -11.20 -14.96 -6.25
CA SER A 20 -11.97 -15.07 -7.49
C SER A 20 -13.28 -14.28 -7.41
N LYS A 21 -13.56 -13.46 -8.43
CA LYS A 21 -14.74 -12.57 -8.50
C LYS A 21 -14.81 -11.53 -7.37
N SER A 22 -13.67 -11.21 -6.73
CA SER A 22 -13.60 -10.10 -5.79
C SER A 22 -14.01 -8.81 -6.49
N SER A 23 -14.88 -8.04 -5.85
CA SER A 23 -15.16 -6.63 -6.19
C SER A 23 -14.38 -5.67 -5.29
N SER A 24 -13.43 -6.19 -4.50
CA SER A 24 -12.60 -5.37 -3.63
C SER A 24 -11.56 -4.63 -4.44
N SER A 25 -11.22 -3.43 -3.99
CA SER A 25 -10.14 -2.62 -4.56
C SER A 25 -8.85 -2.82 -3.78
N TYR A 26 -7.72 -2.70 -4.45
CA TYR A 26 -6.40 -2.90 -3.86
C TYR A 26 -5.47 -1.74 -4.16
N ILE A 27 -4.62 -1.40 -3.19
CA ILE A 27 -3.44 -0.56 -3.38
C ILE A 27 -2.22 -1.44 -3.22
N VAL A 28 -1.34 -1.45 -4.22
CA VAL A 28 -0.04 -2.11 -4.13
C VAL A 28 0.98 -1.02 -3.84
N VAL A 29 1.82 -1.22 -2.83
CA VAL A 29 2.84 -0.25 -2.41
C VAL A 29 4.20 -0.90 -2.44
N HIS A 30 5.20 -0.19 -2.95
CA HIS A 30 6.56 -0.70 -3.07
C HIS A 30 7.58 0.34 -2.56
N ASP A 31 8.27 -0.01 -1.48
CA ASP A 31 9.45 0.69 -0.99
C ASP A 31 10.70 0.08 -1.65
N VAL A 32 11.51 0.92 -2.29
CA VAL A 32 12.60 0.48 -3.17
C VAL A 32 13.93 0.43 -2.42
N ALA A 33 14.56 -0.75 -2.42
CA ALA A 33 15.96 -0.89 -2.05
C ALA A 33 16.70 -1.80 -3.04
N LEU A 34 17.99 -1.52 -3.27
CA LEU A 34 18.83 -2.22 -4.25
C LEU A 34 20.02 -2.96 -3.62
N SER A 35 20.37 -2.62 -2.38
CA SER A 35 21.58 -3.13 -1.76
C SER A 35 21.42 -4.60 -1.36
N ASN A 36 22.48 -5.37 -1.58
CA ASN A 36 22.60 -6.78 -1.20
C ASN A 36 23.44 -6.99 0.08
N ALA A 37 23.86 -5.91 0.73
CA ALA A 37 24.60 -5.98 1.98
C ALA A 37 23.72 -6.56 3.10
N LYS A 38 24.33 -7.33 4.01
CA LYS A 38 23.61 -8.05 5.08
C LYS A 38 22.76 -7.13 5.96
N ASP A 39 23.24 -5.91 6.20
CA ASP A 39 22.60 -4.91 7.06
C ASP A 39 21.95 -3.76 6.27
N SER A 40 21.82 -3.87 4.94
CA SER A 40 21.14 -2.85 4.15
C SER A 40 19.63 -3.04 4.09
N ASP A 41 18.91 -1.96 3.79
CA ASP A 41 17.46 -1.96 3.61
C ASP A 41 17.02 -2.98 2.54
N ASN A 42 15.84 -3.55 2.75
CA ASN A 42 15.21 -4.47 1.81
C ASN A 42 14.14 -3.73 1.00
N ALA A 43 13.93 -4.13 -0.25
CA ALA A 43 12.74 -3.70 -0.97
C ALA A 43 11.52 -4.34 -0.31
N CYS A 44 10.44 -3.60 -0.13
CA CYS A 44 9.27 -4.06 0.62
C CYS A 44 7.97 -3.75 -0.11
N THR A 45 7.20 -4.78 -0.41
CA THR A 45 5.90 -4.67 -1.05
C THR A 45 4.78 -4.95 -0.08
N THR A 46 3.80 -4.05 -0.01
CA THR A 46 2.60 -4.19 0.81
C THR A 46 1.37 -4.12 -0.09
N VAL A 47 0.39 -5.02 0.09
CA VAL A 47 -0.92 -4.91 -0.57
C VAL A 47 -1.98 -4.58 0.47
N ILE A 48 -2.70 -3.48 0.23
CA ILE A 48 -3.76 -2.98 1.08
C ILE A 48 -5.08 -3.14 0.35
N LYS A 49 -5.95 -3.98 0.88
CA LYS A 49 -7.33 -4.14 0.42
C LYS A 49 -8.20 -3.04 1.02
N LEU A 50 -8.92 -2.31 0.18
CA LEU A 50 -9.81 -1.23 0.56
C LEU A 50 -11.25 -1.72 0.63
N LYS A 51 -11.93 -1.40 1.73
CA LYS A 51 -13.37 -1.60 1.90
C LYS A 51 -14.03 -0.24 2.15
N PRO A 52 -14.74 0.33 1.16
CA PRO A 52 -15.31 1.67 1.28
C PRO A 52 -16.34 1.74 2.40
N ARG A 53 -16.39 2.88 3.07
CA ARG A 53 -17.37 3.25 4.09
C ARG A 53 -18.26 4.38 3.55
N PRO A 54 -19.53 4.47 3.97
CA PRO A 54 -20.45 5.50 3.46
C PRO A 54 -19.98 6.95 3.66
N ASN A 55 -19.13 7.21 4.65
CA ASN A 55 -18.59 8.54 4.96
C ASN A 55 -17.36 8.92 4.10
N GLY A 56 -17.14 8.25 2.98
CA GLY A 56 -16.03 8.51 2.05
C GLY A 56 -14.67 7.97 2.51
N THR A 57 -14.61 7.23 3.62
CA THR A 57 -13.37 6.63 4.12
C THR A 57 -13.30 5.13 3.86
N TYR A 58 -12.23 4.44 4.28
CA TYR A 58 -12.05 3.00 4.07
C TYR A 58 -11.75 2.25 5.38
N PHE A 59 -12.16 0.99 5.45
CA PHE A 59 -11.37 0.00 6.18
C PHE A 59 -10.22 -0.46 5.28
N LYS A 60 -9.02 -0.56 5.85
CA LYS A 60 -7.76 -0.90 5.17
C LYS A 60 -7.27 -2.22 5.74
N GLU A 61 -7.28 -3.27 4.93
CA GLU A 61 -6.83 -4.60 5.33
C GLU A 61 -5.48 -4.87 4.68
N VAL A 62 -4.43 -5.03 5.50
CA VAL A 62 -3.10 -5.40 5.01
C VAL A 62 -3.08 -6.91 4.81
N VAL A 63 -3.22 -7.34 3.56
CA VAL A 63 -3.44 -8.75 3.21
C VAL A 63 -2.18 -9.45 2.72
N TYR A 64 -1.16 -8.68 2.33
CA TYR A 64 0.10 -9.19 1.80
C TYR A 64 1.25 -8.24 2.16
N ILE A 65 2.37 -8.81 2.57
CA ILE A 65 3.66 -8.14 2.72
C ILE A 65 4.73 -9.09 2.21
N LYS A 66 5.69 -8.59 1.43
CA LYS A 66 6.86 -9.34 1.02
C LYS A 66 8.09 -8.45 0.94
N THR A 67 9.18 -8.92 1.54
CA THR A 67 10.49 -8.27 1.42
C THR A 67 11.40 -8.99 0.41
N HIS A 68 12.25 -8.23 -0.27
CA HIS A 68 13.26 -8.71 -1.20
C HIS A 68 14.61 -8.07 -0.88
N ASN A 69 15.68 -8.85 -0.85
CA ASN A 69 17.04 -8.36 -0.61
C ASN A 69 17.85 -8.40 -1.91
N GLY A 70 18.57 -7.31 -2.22
CA GLY A 70 19.53 -7.28 -3.32
C GLY A 70 18.97 -7.48 -4.73
N VAL A 71 17.67 -7.23 -4.94
CA VAL A 71 17.01 -7.37 -6.24
C VAL A 71 17.17 -6.10 -7.09
N THR A 72 17.37 -6.28 -8.39
CA THR A 72 17.48 -5.19 -9.37
C THR A 72 16.15 -4.49 -9.60
N LEU A 73 16.17 -3.29 -10.17
CA LEU A 73 14.94 -2.56 -10.55
C LEU A 73 14.11 -3.35 -11.58
N GLN A 74 14.75 -4.09 -12.49
CA GLN A 74 14.06 -4.92 -13.48
C GLN A 74 13.33 -6.08 -12.82
N GLU A 75 13.97 -6.77 -11.87
CA GLU A 75 13.32 -7.85 -11.10
C GLU A 75 12.17 -7.31 -10.25
N GLN A 76 12.34 -6.14 -9.63
CA GLN A 76 11.27 -5.46 -8.89
C GLN A 76 10.11 -5.08 -9.83
N ARG A 77 10.39 -4.53 -11.02
CA ARG A 77 9.38 -4.25 -12.05
C ARG A 77 8.61 -5.50 -12.43
N ASP A 78 9.29 -6.60 -12.75
CA ASP A 78 8.63 -7.84 -13.19
C ASP A 78 7.78 -8.46 -12.10
N PHE A 79 8.28 -8.45 -10.86
CA PHE A 79 7.51 -8.85 -9.69
C PHE A 79 6.24 -8.00 -9.53
N LEU A 80 6.36 -6.67 -9.61
CA LEU A 80 5.22 -5.76 -9.48
C LEU A 80 4.24 -5.91 -10.65
N ARG A 81 4.72 -6.15 -11.87
CA ARG A 81 3.87 -6.42 -13.05
C ARG A 81 3.04 -7.68 -12.85
N GLU A 82 3.64 -8.76 -12.39
CA GLU A 82 2.90 -9.98 -12.06
C GLU A 82 1.89 -9.71 -10.92
N LEU A 83 2.31 -8.96 -9.90
CA LEU A 83 1.46 -8.65 -8.76
C LEU A 83 0.22 -7.85 -9.17
N VAL A 84 0.36 -6.77 -9.94
CA VAL A 84 -0.78 -5.90 -10.31
C VAL A 84 -1.63 -6.47 -11.44
N HIS A 85 -1.08 -7.22 -12.38
CA HIS A 85 -1.85 -7.72 -13.54
C HIS A 85 -2.40 -9.13 -13.34
N ILE A 86 -1.70 -9.97 -12.60
CA ILE A 86 -2.02 -11.40 -12.48
C ILE A 86 -2.60 -11.71 -11.11
N LYS A 87 -1.94 -11.26 -10.03
CA LYS A 87 -2.33 -11.60 -8.66
C LYS A 87 -3.43 -10.69 -8.12
N PHE A 88 -3.35 -9.39 -8.38
CA PHE A 88 -4.29 -8.37 -7.91
C PHE A 88 -4.78 -7.46 -9.04
N PRO A 89 -5.46 -7.99 -10.08
CA PRO A 89 -5.94 -7.19 -11.21
C PRO A 89 -6.92 -6.07 -10.86
N ASN A 90 -7.52 -6.06 -9.66
CA ASN A 90 -8.33 -4.95 -9.15
C ASN A 90 -7.48 -3.88 -8.42
N THR A 91 -6.19 -3.78 -8.74
CA THR A 91 -5.32 -2.73 -8.19
C THR A 91 -5.75 -1.38 -8.75
N GLU A 92 -6.12 -0.44 -7.86
CA GLU A 92 -6.48 0.94 -8.22
C GLU A 92 -5.24 1.82 -8.38
N LYS A 93 -4.19 1.54 -7.61
CA LYS A 93 -2.94 2.29 -7.67
C LYS A 93 -1.74 1.45 -7.25
N LEU A 94 -0.65 1.62 -7.98
CA LEU A 94 0.69 1.17 -7.62
C LEU A 94 1.48 2.35 -7.06
N VAL A 95 1.70 2.38 -5.75
CA VAL A 95 2.43 3.43 -5.05
C VAL A 95 3.91 3.03 -4.96
N ILE A 96 4.82 3.88 -5.41
CA ILE A 96 6.27 3.60 -5.44
C ILE A 96 7.03 4.70 -4.70
N ASP A 97 7.93 4.32 -3.77
CA ASP A 97 8.93 5.26 -3.26
C ASP A 97 9.93 5.58 -4.37
N MET A 98 9.96 6.84 -4.78
CA MET A 98 10.84 7.35 -5.82
C MET A 98 12.04 8.10 -5.25
N ARG A 99 12.19 8.19 -3.93
CA ARG A 99 13.30 8.92 -3.33
C ARG A 99 14.61 8.12 -3.48
N GLY A 100 15.60 8.70 -4.14
CA GLY A 100 16.92 8.09 -4.29
C GLY A 100 16.89 6.90 -5.24
N ASN A 101 17.15 5.69 -4.74
CA ASN A 101 17.29 4.48 -5.57
C ASN A 101 16.01 4.11 -6.34
N GLY A 102 14.85 4.56 -5.88
CA GLY A 102 13.55 4.29 -6.52
C GLY A 102 13.20 5.17 -7.71
N GLU A 103 13.94 6.26 -7.95
CA GLU A 103 13.60 7.26 -8.98
C GLU A 103 13.44 6.64 -10.37
N GLY A 104 14.28 5.66 -10.72
CA GLY A 104 14.27 5.00 -12.02
C GLY A 104 13.17 3.94 -12.20
N LEU A 105 12.58 3.42 -11.12
CA LEU A 105 11.69 2.26 -11.19
C LEU A 105 10.42 2.52 -12.03
N PRO A 106 9.66 3.63 -11.83
CA PRO A 106 8.42 3.86 -12.57
C PRO A 106 8.60 3.88 -14.08
N TYR A 107 9.70 4.43 -14.57
CA TYR A 107 9.95 4.57 -16.00
C TYR A 107 10.18 3.22 -16.70
N LEU A 108 10.57 2.18 -15.96
CA LEU A 108 10.65 0.82 -16.52
C LEU A 108 9.28 0.22 -16.86
N PHE A 109 8.18 0.85 -16.40
CA PHE A 109 6.81 0.44 -16.72
C PHE A 109 6.25 1.15 -17.96
N TYR A 110 6.98 2.09 -18.57
CA TYR A 110 6.49 2.88 -19.71
C TYR A 110 6.50 2.09 -21.03
N GLU A 111 6.98 0.85 -20.97
CA GLU A 111 6.93 -0.12 -22.06
C GLU A 111 5.78 -1.10 -21.86
N THR A 112 5.36 -1.77 -22.94
CA THR A 112 4.44 -2.92 -22.82
C THR A 112 5.13 -4.07 -22.11
N TRP A 113 4.34 -4.95 -21.51
CA TRP A 113 4.87 -6.11 -20.79
C TRP A 113 4.16 -7.37 -21.26
N GLU A 114 4.95 -8.32 -21.77
CA GLU A 114 4.44 -9.62 -22.21
C GLU A 114 4.49 -10.63 -21.07
N TYR A 115 3.34 -11.23 -20.79
CA TYR A 115 3.21 -12.34 -19.85
C TYR A 115 2.87 -13.62 -20.59
N VAL A 116 3.63 -14.68 -20.33
CA VAL A 116 3.33 -16.02 -20.83
C VAL A 116 2.59 -16.79 -19.75
N ASP A 117 1.30 -17.05 -19.97
CA ASP A 117 0.50 -17.86 -19.04
C ASP A 117 1.14 -19.26 -18.89
N PRO A 118 1.54 -19.67 -17.68
CA PRO A 118 2.26 -20.92 -17.49
C PRO A 118 1.41 -22.16 -17.81
N LYS A 119 0.07 -22.06 -17.70
CA LYS A 119 -0.88 -23.15 -17.94
C LYS A 119 -1.28 -23.22 -19.41
N THR A 120 -1.62 -22.09 -20.02
CA THR A 120 -2.16 -22.05 -21.39
C THR A 120 -1.09 -21.81 -22.47
N LYS A 121 0.10 -21.36 -22.07
CA LYS A 121 1.19 -20.91 -22.96
C LYS A 121 0.82 -19.75 -23.88
N LYS A 122 -0.32 -19.09 -23.61
CA LYS A 122 -0.75 -17.90 -24.34
C LYS A 122 0.07 -16.70 -23.88
N VAL A 123 0.51 -15.90 -24.84
CA VAL A 123 1.13 -14.58 -24.59
C VAL A 123 0.01 -13.56 -24.42
N ILE A 124 0.08 -12.80 -23.33
CA ILE A 124 -0.80 -11.68 -23.01
C ILE A 124 0.07 -10.43 -22.95
N GLU A 125 -0.24 -9.44 -23.77
CA GLU A 125 0.43 -8.14 -23.74
C GLU A 125 -0.34 -7.19 -22.83
N PHE A 126 0.34 -6.60 -21.86
CA PHE A 126 -0.19 -5.58 -20.97
C PHE A 126 0.34 -4.18 -21.37
N PRO A 127 -0.49 -3.14 -21.24
CA PRO A 127 -0.11 -1.79 -21.65
C PRO A 127 0.98 -1.18 -20.75
N PRO A 128 1.59 -0.06 -21.17
CA PRO A 128 2.40 0.77 -20.30
C PRO A 128 1.64 1.21 -19.05
N LEU A 129 2.31 1.18 -17.90
CA LEU A 129 1.83 1.81 -16.68
C LEU A 129 2.68 3.05 -16.43
N VAL A 130 2.02 4.20 -16.24
CA VAL A 130 2.69 5.49 -16.15
C VAL A 130 2.39 6.18 -14.84
N LEU A 131 3.24 7.14 -14.48
CA LEU A 131 2.99 8.05 -13.36
C LEU A 131 1.69 8.82 -13.60
N ASP A 132 0.89 8.94 -12.56
CA ASP A 132 -0.41 9.58 -12.63
C ASP A 132 -0.37 11.11 -12.61
N ASP A 133 0.82 11.68 -12.47
CA ASP A 133 1.14 13.10 -12.62
C ASP A 133 2.07 13.41 -13.82
N ASP A 134 2.45 12.40 -14.63
CA ASP A 134 3.28 12.58 -15.83
C ASP A 134 2.43 12.76 -17.10
N GLU A 135 2.30 14.00 -17.55
CA GLU A 135 1.53 14.35 -18.75
C GLU A 135 2.16 13.84 -20.05
N GLU A 136 3.47 13.64 -20.13
CA GLU A 136 4.09 13.06 -21.33
C GLU A 136 3.91 11.54 -21.34
N GLY A 137 4.10 10.88 -20.19
CA GLY A 137 3.81 9.45 -20.03
C GLY A 137 2.37 9.10 -20.41
N LYS A 138 1.40 9.91 -19.99
CA LYS A 138 -0.03 9.73 -20.35
C LYS A 138 -0.33 9.80 -21.85
N LYS A 139 0.55 10.37 -22.67
CA LYS A 139 0.40 10.41 -24.14
C LYS A 139 0.84 9.12 -24.83
N LEU A 140 1.51 8.21 -24.11
CA LEU A 140 1.87 6.90 -24.64
C LEU A 140 0.61 6.10 -25.01
N LYS A 141 0.67 5.38 -26.12
CA LYS A 141 -0.49 4.65 -26.66
C LYS A 141 -0.97 3.58 -25.66
N GLY A 142 -2.21 3.72 -25.22
CA GLY A 142 -2.85 2.77 -24.30
C GLY A 142 -2.33 2.83 -22.86
N ALA A 143 -1.53 3.84 -22.51
CA ALA A 143 -0.98 3.98 -21.17
C ALA A 143 -2.06 4.11 -20.10
N ILE A 144 -1.81 3.48 -18.96
CA ILE A 144 -2.68 3.54 -17.78
C ILE A 144 -1.95 4.34 -16.69
N PRO A 145 -2.51 5.45 -16.20
CA PRO A 145 -1.93 6.24 -15.09
C PRO A 145 -2.13 5.54 -13.73
N LEU A 146 -1.46 4.39 -13.58
CA LEU A 146 -1.57 3.50 -12.41
C LEU A 146 -0.49 3.78 -11.36
N ILE A 147 0.57 4.50 -11.68
CA ILE A 147 1.68 4.66 -10.73
C ILE A 147 1.54 5.98 -9.98
N ARG A 148 1.60 5.92 -8.65
CA ARG A 148 1.74 7.10 -7.79
C ARG A 148 3.16 7.14 -7.25
N GLY A 149 3.91 8.14 -7.66
CA GLY A 149 5.24 8.41 -7.13
C GLY A 149 5.20 9.08 -5.77
N ILE A 150 5.99 8.61 -4.80
CA ILE A 150 6.18 9.29 -3.52
C ILE A 150 7.64 9.69 -3.38
N ALA A 151 7.88 10.98 -3.19
CA ALA A 151 9.18 11.53 -2.80
C ALA A 151 9.06 12.11 -1.39
N ALA A 152 9.22 11.25 -0.37
CA ALA A 152 8.88 11.59 1.02
C ALA A 152 9.71 12.78 1.55
N THR A 153 9.06 13.88 1.92
CA THR A 153 9.66 15.02 2.63
C THR A 153 9.44 14.92 4.14
N ASN A 154 10.08 15.77 4.95
CA ASN A 154 9.81 15.81 6.40
C ASN A 154 8.33 16.15 6.70
N SER A 155 7.73 17.06 5.93
CA SER A 155 6.31 17.39 6.06
C SER A 155 5.42 16.21 5.69
N PHE A 156 5.75 15.52 4.60
CA PHE A 156 5.05 14.31 4.17
C PHE A 156 5.10 13.23 5.25
N ASN A 157 6.29 12.97 5.82
CA ASN A 157 6.47 11.98 6.88
C ASN A 157 5.61 12.32 8.11
N ASN A 158 5.54 13.60 8.51
CA ASN A 158 4.70 14.00 9.63
C ASN A 158 3.21 13.74 9.37
N THR A 159 2.71 14.09 8.19
CA THR A 159 1.32 13.81 7.79
C THR A 159 1.06 12.30 7.75
N MET A 160 1.96 11.54 7.12
CA MET A 160 1.88 10.09 6.98
C MET A 160 1.81 9.38 8.34
N TYR A 161 2.78 9.63 9.24
CA TYR A 161 2.80 8.99 10.54
C TYR A 161 1.63 9.41 11.44
N THR A 162 1.18 10.67 11.32
CA THR A 162 -0.01 11.14 12.05
C THR A 162 -1.25 10.39 11.59
N TYR A 163 -1.49 10.32 10.27
CA TYR A 163 -2.64 9.61 9.72
C TYR A 163 -2.58 8.10 10.02
N MET A 164 -1.40 7.47 9.88
CA MET A 164 -1.21 6.07 10.22
C MET A 164 -1.53 5.79 11.69
N LYS A 165 -1.07 6.64 12.62
CA LYS A 165 -1.42 6.54 14.04
C LYS A 165 -2.93 6.60 14.26
N SER A 166 -3.62 7.55 13.63
CA SER A 166 -5.09 7.65 13.72
C SER A 166 -5.80 6.41 13.19
N CYS A 167 -5.29 5.78 12.12
CA CYS A 167 -5.85 4.55 11.56
C CYS A 167 -5.75 3.35 12.52
N PHE A 168 -4.69 3.30 13.32
CA PHE A 168 -4.53 2.29 14.35
C PHE A 168 -5.37 2.61 15.59
N GLU A 169 -5.47 3.89 15.98
CA GLU A 169 -6.31 4.35 17.10
C GLU A 169 -7.80 4.07 16.87
N ASP A 170 -8.30 4.29 15.65
CA ASP A 170 -9.71 4.08 15.30
C ASP A 170 -10.03 2.65 14.79
N GLY A 171 -9.01 1.81 14.66
CA GLY A 171 -9.14 0.44 14.15
C GLY A 171 -9.59 0.34 12.68
N SER A 172 -9.40 1.40 11.90
CA SER A 172 -9.67 1.40 10.46
C SER A 172 -8.61 0.65 9.65
N VAL A 173 -7.40 0.49 10.19
CA VAL A 173 -6.41 -0.49 9.70
C VAL A 173 -6.59 -1.84 10.40
N ARG A 174 -6.48 -2.92 9.63
CA ARG A 174 -6.47 -4.29 10.15
C ARG A 174 -5.27 -5.05 9.57
N LEU A 175 -4.61 -5.79 10.45
CA LEU A 175 -3.43 -6.60 10.17
C LEU A 175 -3.75 -8.08 10.37
N LEU A 176 -2.89 -8.95 9.86
CA LEU A 176 -2.97 -10.39 10.13
C LEU A 176 -2.81 -10.69 11.62
N ILE A 177 -3.48 -11.73 12.10
CA ILE A 177 -3.24 -12.28 13.44
C ILE A 177 -1.76 -12.71 13.61
N PRO A 178 -1.24 -12.86 14.83
CA PRO A 178 0.12 -13.35 15.08
C PRO A 178 0.42 -14.65 14.35
N SER A 179 1.64 -14.82 13.84
CA SER A 179 2.03 -16.08 13.16
C SER A 179 1.91 -17.30 14.06
N THR A 180 2.10 -17.11 15.37
CA THR A 180 1.93 -18.15 16.40
C THR A 180 0.51 -18.70 16.49
N GLU A 181 -0.51 -17.93 16.09
CA GLU A 181 -1.90 -18.40 16.05
C GLU A 181 -2.21 -19.28 14.84
N VAL A 182 -1.40 -19.22 13.79
CA VAL A 182 -1.53 -20.04 12.57
C VAL A 182 -0.46 -21.12 12.45
N ASP A 183 0.45 -21.23 13.42
CA ASP A 183 1.55 -22.21 13.43
C ASP A 183 1.06 -23.66 13.37
N SER A 184 -0.07 -23.98 14.04
CA SER A 184 -0.69 -25.31 13.92
C SER A 184 -1.17 -25.59 12.49
N GLN A 185 -1.82 -24.60 11.85
CA GLN A 185 -2.29 -24.73 10.46
C GLN A 185 -1.13 -24.95 9.49
N PHE A 186 -0.01 -24.26 9.70
CA PHE A 186 1.21 -24.47 8.91
C PHE A 186 1.80 -25.88 9.11
N LYS A 187 1.93 -26.34 10.37
CA LYS A 187 2.42 -27.69 10.70
C LYS A 187 1.54 -28.81 10.17
N GLU A 188 0.23 -28.57 10.07
CA GLU A 188 -0.76 -29.49 9.52
C GLU A 188 -0.84 -29.43 7.98
N ASN A 189 -0.05 -28.58 7.32
CA ASN A 189 -0.07 -28.33 5.87
C ASN A 189 -1.40 -27.73 5.35
N ASN A 190 -2.15 -27.04 6.22
CA ASN A 190 -3.35 -26.28 5.84
C ASN A 190 -3.02 -24.87 5.34
N LEU A 191 -1.75 -24.46 5.43
CA LEU A 191 -1.24 -23.13 5.07
C LEU A 191 0.08 -23.31 4.33
N THR A 192 0.27 -22.67 3.18
CA THR A 192 1.51 -22.83 2.41
C THR A 192 2.68 -22.08 3.05
N PRO A 193 3.94 -22.43 2.74
CA PRO A 193 5.10 -21.66 3.21
C PRO A 193 5.02 -20.17 2.85
N GLU A 194 4.51 -19.85 1.65
CA GLU A 194 4.33 -18.48 1.18
C GLU A 194 3.25 -17.75 1.98
N GLU A 195 2.12 -18.41 2.27
CA GLU A 195 1.08 -17.83 3.12
C GLU A 195 1.62 -17.56 4.52
N TYR A 196 2.35 -18.51 5.12
CA TYR A 196 2.90 -18.40 6.46
C TYR A 196 3.94 -17.27 6.55
N ALA A 197 4.74 -17.11 5.50
CA ALA A 197 5.70 -16.01 5.40
C ALA A 197 5.01 -14.63 5.51
N VAL A 198 3.79 -14.46 4.99
CA VAL A 198 3.06 -13.18 5.13
C VAL A 198 2.70 -12.87 6.59
N PHE A 199 2.35 -13.89 7.38
CA PHE A 199 2.11 -13.71 8.82
C PHE A 199 3.39 -13.30 9.55
N ILE A 200 4.52 -13.93 9.21
CA ILE A 200 5.84 -13.56 9.76
C ILE A 200 6.22 -12.13 9.38
N GLU A 201 6.01 -11.73 8.12
CA GLU A 201 6.26 -10.36 7.68
C GLU A 201 5.38 -9.35 8.42
N THR A 202 4.16 -9.74 8.80
CA THR A 202 3.28 -8.91 9.64
C THR A 202 3.78 -8.81 11.08
N ASP A 203 4.31 -9.89 11.67
CA ASP A 203 4.96 -9.82 12.98
C ASP A 203 6.13 -8.84 12.98
N LEU A 204 6.99 -8.94 11.96
CA LEU A 204 8.12 -8.03 11.80
C LEU A 204 7.68 -6.58 11.58
N LEU A 205 6.57 -6.35 10.86
CA LEU A 205 5.97 -5.02 10.76
C LEU A 205 5.56 -4.48 12.15
N ILE A 206 4.96 -5.29 13.02
CA ILE A 206 4.61 -4.85 14.39
C ILE A 206 5.86 -4.44 15.17
N GLU A 207 6.94 -5.20 15.06
CA GLU A 207 8.21 -4.87 15.70
C GLU A 207 8.78 -3.54 15.17
N GLU A 208 8.76 -3.34 13.85
CA GLU A 208 9.20 -2.08 13.22
C GLU A 208 8.36 -0.89 13.68
N LEU A 209 7.02 -1.04 13.73
CA LEU A 209 6.11 -0.01 14.20
C LEU A 209 6.32 0.33 15.68
N ALA A 210 6.61 -0.69 16.50
CA ALA A 210 6.90 -0.49 17.93
C ALA A 210 8.18 0.31 18.17
N ASN A 211 9.12 0.27 17.22
CA ASN A 211 10.38 0.99 17.28
C ASN A 211 10.26 2.48 16.90
N ILE A 212 9.12 2.93 16.37
CA ILE A 212 8.90 4.32 15.98
C ILE A 212 8.53 5.16 17.20
N THR A 213 9.23 6.28 17.39
CA THR A 213 9.00 7.26 18.45
C THR A 213 8.75 8.65 17.89
N GLN A 214 7.97 9.43 18.63
CA GLN A 214 7.70 10.83 18.32
C GLN A 214 8.55 11.71 19.23
N THR A 215 9.32 12.63 18.63
CA THR A 215 10.10 13.64 19.35
C THR A 215 9.71 15.03 18.85
N ILE A 216 10.02 16.05 19.65
CA ILE A 216 9.83 17.46 19.28
C ILE A 216 11.21 18.06 19.05
N SER A 217 11.43 18.65 17.89
CA SER A 217 12.67 19.36 17.56
C SER A 217 12.86 20.60 18.45
N GLY A 218 14.08 21.13 18.51
CA GLY A 218 14.33 22.43 19.16
C GLY A 218 13.54 23.61 18.55
N SER A 219 13.00 23.44 17.34
CA SER A 219 12.13 24.40 16.65
C SER A 219 10.63 24.13 16.84
N GLY A 220 10.24 23.19 17.70
CA GLY A 220 8.84 22.86 18.00
C GLY A 220 8.16 21.94 16.98
N ASN A 221 8.88 21.43 15.99
CA ASN A 221 8.33 20.53 14.98
C ASN A 221 8.30 19.08 15.50
N ILE A 222 7.22 18.37 15.21
CA ILE A 222 7.14 16.93 15.42
C ILE A 222 8.14 16.23 14.46
N ILE A 223 8.90 15.29 15.00
CA ILE A 223 9.81 14.42 14.26
C ILE A 223 9.53 12.97 14.65
N TYR A 224 9.39 12.11 13.66
CA TYR A 224 9.32 10.67 13.87
C TYR A 224 10.71 10.06 13.71
N ASP A 225 11.14 9.32 14.72
CA ASP A 225 12.47 8.73 14.81
C ASP A 225 12.39 7.27 15.28
N ARG A 226 13.52 6.58 15.35
CA ARG A 226 13.65 5.20 15.81
C ARG A 226 14.27 5.13 17.21
N LEU A 227 13.72 4.28 18.08
CA LEU A 227 14.33 3.96 19.38
C LEU A 227 15.65 3.21 19.17
N VAL A 228 15.64 2.17 18.34
CA VAL A 228 16.80 1.40 17.91
C VAL A 228 17.14 1.79 16.48
N LYS A 229 18.25 2.52 16.31
CA LYS A 229 18.66 3.11 15.02
C LYS A 229 19.08 2.08 13.97
N THR A 230 19.52 0.91 14.41
CA THR A 230 19.96 -0.19 13.53
C THR A 230 18.79 -1.04 13.03
N MET A 231 17.62 -0.91 13.64
CA MET A 231 16.44 -1.65 13.22
C MET A 231 15.85 -1.01 11.96
N LYS A 232 15.54 -1.86 10.97
CA LYS A 232 14.94 -1.45 9.70
C LYS A 232 13.51 -0.95 9.90
N ARG A 233 12.94 -0.32 8.88
CA ARG A 233 11.56 0.19 8.89
C ARG A 233 10.85 0.01 7.56
N ASP A 234 11.37 -0.87 6.70
CA ASP A 234 10.99 -1.00 5.30
C ASP A 234 9.50 -1.40 5.15
N ARG A 235 8.96 -2.19 6.10
CA ARG A 235 7.55 -2.57 6.14
C ARG A 235 6.70 -1.42 6.66
N ALA A 236 7.17 -0.73 7.70
CA ALA A 236 6.48 0.43 8.25
C ALA A 236 6.39 1.60 7.26
N THR A 237 7.45 1.85 6.48
CA THR A 237 7.47 2.87 5.41
C THR A 237 6.59 2.46 4.24
N SER A 238 6.69 1.22 3.76
CA SER A 238 5.81 0.68 2.72
C SER A 238 4.33 0.80 3.11
N LEU A 239 3.95 0.40 4.32
CA LEU A 239 2.58 0.62 4.81
C LEU A 239 2.22 2.12 4.89
N GLY A 240 3.11 2.93 5.44
CA GLY A 240 2.89 4.37 5.60
C GLY A 240 2.61 5.07 4.27
N TYR A 241 3.39 4.77 3.22
CA TYR A 241 3.22 5.30 1.87
C TYR A 241 1.86 4.93 1.28
N GLY A 242 1.39 3.70 1.46
CA GLY A 242 0.04 3.30 1.07
C GLY A 242 -1.04 4.07 1.81
N LEU A 243 -0.90 4.21 3.14
CA LEU A 243 -1.85 4.94 3.95
C LEU A 243 -1.87 6.45 3.63
N ALA A 244 -0.74 7.03 3.26
CA ALA A 244 -0.70 8.43 2.80
C ALA A 244 -1.52 8.62 1.52
N TYR A 245 -1.38 7.73 0.54
CA TYR A 245 -2.21 7.77 -0.67
C TYR A 245 -3.70 7.53 -0.35
N VAL A 246 -4.01 6.58 0.55
CA VAL A 246 -5.39 6.37 1.00
C VAL A 246 -5.96 7.63 1.67
N ASN A 247 -5.18 8.35 2.48
CA ASN A 247 -5.62 9.61 3.08
C ASN A 247 -6.01 10.64 2.01
N GLU A 248 -5.23 10.77 0.94
CA GLU A 248 -5.58 11.64 -0.20
C GLU A 248 -6.92 11.24 -0.83
N LEU A 249 -7.15 9.93 -1.03
CA LEU A 249 -8.43 9.42 -1.52
C LEU A 249 -9.58 9.76 -0.57
N GLU A 250 -9.40 9.54 0.73
CA GLU A 250 -10.44 9.82 1.73
C GLU A 250 -10.78 11.31 1.83
N VAL A 251 -9.78 12.19 1.70
CA VAL A 251 -9.98 13.66 1.66
C VAL A 251 -10.80 14.04 0.42
N ASN A 252 -10.43 13.54 -0.76
CA ASN A 252 -11.15 13.83 -2.00
C ASN A 252 -12.58 13.29 -1.97
N ASN A 253 -12.78 12.07 -1.48
CA ASN A 253 -14.11 11.47 -1.34
C ASN A 253 -15.02 12.29 -0.43
N LYS A 254 -14.51 12.72 0.74
CA LYS A 254 -15.28 13.57 1.66
C LYS A 254 -15.65 14.89 1.01
N HIS A 255 -14.72 15.53 0.30
CA HIS A 255 -14.99 16.78 -0.40
C HIS A 255 -16.13 16.61 -1.41
N ASN A 256 -16.11 15.53 -2.20
CA ASN A 256 -17.17 15.25 -3.18
C ASN A 256 -18.52 14.99 -2.51
N LEU A 257 -18.55 14.22 -1.41
CA LEU A 257 -19.79 13.98 -0.65
C LEU A 257 -20.40 15.28 -0.13
N TYR A 258 -19.60 16.19 0.42
CA TYR A 258 -20.09 17.49 0.88
C TYR A 258 -20.64 18.36 -0.26
N GLN A 259 -20.02 18.28 -1.45
CA GLN A 259 -20.49 19.01 -2.62
C GLN A 259 -21.84 18.45 -3.11
N ASP A 260 -21.97 17.13 -3.20
CA ASP A 260 -23.21 16.47 -3.59
C ASP A 260 -24.35 16.79 -2.61
N ASP A 261 -24.08 16.77 -1.30
CA ASP A 261 -25.05 17.14 -0.26
C ASP A 261 -25.53 18.59 -0.40
N TYR A 262 -24.61 19.51 -0.70
CA TYR A 262 -24.94 20.92 -0.90
C TYR A 262 -25.78 21.14 -2.17
N GLU A 263 -25.42 20.49 -3.28
CA GLU A 263 -26.18 20.55 -4.54
C GLU A 263 -27.59 19.97 -4.38
N ASN A 264 -27.73 18.85 -3.67
CA ASN A 264 -29.02 18.25 -3.36
C ASN A 264 -29.89 19.14 -2.47
N MET A 265 -29.29 19.81 -1.47
CA MET A 265 -29.99 20.77 -0.62
C MET A 265 -30.52 21.96 -1.44
N LEU A 266 -29.70 22.54 -2.32
CA LEU A 266 -30.11 23.63 -3.20
C LEU A 266 -31.25 23.23 -4.12
N LYS A 267 -31.19 22.03 -4.70
CA LYS A 267 -32.25 21.49 -5.56
C LYS A 267 -33.57 21.32 -4.78
N GLY A 268 -33.51 20.76 -3.58
CA GLY A 268 -34.69 20.63 -2.72
C GLY A 268 -35.31 21.97 -2.33
N MET A 269 -34.49 23.00 -2.08
CA MET A 269 -34.99 24.36 -1.81
C MET A 269 -35.65 25.00 -3.03
N LEU A 270 -35.10 24.80 -4.23
CA LEU A 270 -35.68 25.30 -5.48
C LEU A 270 -37.03 24.62 -5.77
N GLU A 271 -37.15 23.31 -5.55
CA GLU A 271 -38.42 22.59 -5.69
C GLU A 271 -39.48 23.11 -4.72
N TYR A 272 -39.09 23.50 -3.49
CA TYR A 272 -40.01 24.09 -2.50
C TYR A 272 -40.46 25.52 -2.83
N LEU A 273 -39.71 26.25 -3.67
CA LEU A 273 -40.02 27.62 -4.10
C LEU A 273 -40.91 27.66 -5.36
N ILE A 274 -41.07 26.53 -6.06
CA ILE A 274 -41.82 26.41 -7.31
C ILE A 274 -43.23 25.82 -7.07
N VAL A 275 -43.56 25.43 -5.83
CA VAL A 275 -44.89 24.98 -5.38
C VAL A 275 -45.59 26.07 -4.58
#